data_AF-A0A5K1EQR9-F1
#
_entry.id   AF-A0A5K1EQR9-F1
#
_cell.length_a   1.000
_cell.length_b   1.000
_cell.length_c   1.000
_cell.angle_alpha   90.00
_cell.angle_beta   90.00
_cell.angle_gamma   90.00
#
_symmetry.space_group_name_H-M   'P 1'
#
loop_
_entity.id
_entity.type
_entity.pdbx_description
1 polymer ?
#
loop_
_entity_poly.entity_id
_entity_poly.type
_entity_poly.pdbx_seq_one_letter_code
_entity_poly.pdbx_strand_id
1 'polypeptide(L)' 'MKRRTFKKFGFKGVDLDALLDMPTEELIKLFHSRARR' A
#
# COMPACT_ATOMS: atom_id res chain seq x y z
N MET A 1 -26.81 2.68 15.83
CA MET A 1 -26.27 2.13 14.57
C MET A 1 -24.88 2.71 14.34
N LYS A 2 -23.80 1.91 14.45
CA LYS A 2 -22.43 2.40 14.28
C LYS A 2 -22.21 2.72 12.80
N ARG A 3 -21.94 3.98 12.45
CA ARG A 3 -21.58 4.35 11.08
C ARG A 3 -20.29 3.63 10.73
N ARG A 4 -20.34 2.65 9.83
CA ARG A 4 -19.13 2.03 9.26
C ARG A 4 -18.64 2.95 8.15
N THR A 5 -17.45 3.48 8.30
CA THR A 5 -16.77 4.17 7.21
C THR A 5 -16.40 3.16 6.13
N PHE A 6 -16.25 3.64 4.90
CA PHE A 6 -15.72 2.82 3.82
C PHE A 6 -14.34 2.30 4.22
N LYS A 7 -14.06 1.02 3.93
CA LYS A 7 -12.74 0.44 4.18
C LYS A 7 -11.77 1.00 3.15
N LYS A 8 -10.76 1.72 3.60
CA LYS A 8 -9.66 2.17 2.74
C LYS A 8 -8.85 0.98 2.24
N PHE A 9 -8.36 1.09 1.01
CA PHE A 9 -7.43 0.12 0.47
C PHE A 9 -6.03 0.37 1.05
N GLY A 10 -5.36 -0.69 1.46
CA GLY A 10 -3.96 -0.62 1.88
C GLY A 10 -3.20 -1.84 1.40
N PHE A 11 -1.93 -1.64 1.06
CA PHE A 11 -1.03 -2.70 0.63
C PHE A 11 0.07 -2.88 1.65
N LYS A 12 0.21 -4.10 2.20
CA LYS A 12 1.27 -4.46 3.17
C LYS A 12 1.38 -3.50 4.37
N GLY A 13 0.27 -2.88 4.77
CA GLY A 13 0.23 -1.92 5.89
C GLY A 13 0.42 -0.45 5.49
N VAL A 14 0.56 -0.16 4.19
CA VAL A 14 0.66 1.21 3.65
C VAL A 14 -0.69 1.62 3.04
N ASP A 15 -1.18 2.82 3.37
CA ASP A 15 -2.41 3.38 2.79
C ASP A 15 -2.21 3.72 1.30
N LEU A 16 -3.30 3.76 0.53
CA LEU A 16 -3.23 4.01 -0.91
C LEU A 16 -2.56 5.34 -1.25
N ASP A 17 -2.92 6.41 -0.54
CA ASP A 17 -2.38 7.75 -0.79
C ASP A 17 -0.85 7.74 -0.63
N ALA A 18 -0.36 7.12 0.45
CA ALA A 18 1.07 6.98 0.72
C ALA A 18 1.81 6.07 -0.28
N LEU A 19 1.14 5.07 -0.87
CA LEU A 19 1.76 4.22 -1.90
C LEU A 19 2.05 4.99 -3.20
N LEU A 20 1.22 5.98 -3.53
CA LEU A 20 1.37 6.78 -4.74
C LEU A 20 2.47 7.83 -4.61
N ASP A 21 2.70 8.33 -3.40
CA ASP A 21 3.74 9.33 -3.09
C ASP A 21 5.12 8.71 -2.79
N MET A 22 5.21 7.38 -2.68
CA MET A 22 6.43 6.68 -2.28
C MET A 22 7.47 6.63 -3.41
N PRO A 23 8.77 6.85 -3.11
CA PRO A 23 9.83 6.66 -4.09
C PRO A 23 9.96 5.18 -4.51
N THR A 24 10.32 4.95 -5.77
CA THR A 24 10.37 3.60 -6.36
C THR A 24 11.28 2.65 -5.60
N GLU A 25 12.40 3.13 -5.05
CA GLU A 25 13.34 2.30 -4.26
C GLU A 25 12.71 1.73 -2.99
N GLU A 26 11.80 2.47 -2.36
CA GLU A 26 11.08 2.02 -1.17
C GLU A 26 9.90 1.12 -1.56
N LEU A 27 9.20 1.49 -2.64
CA LEU A 27 8.08 0.70 -3.17
C LEU A 27 8.51 -0.71 -3.57
N ILE A 28 9.66 -0.86 -4.24
CA ILE A 28 10.20 -2.16 -4.65
C ILE A 28 10.43 -3.09 -3.45
N LYS A 29 10.78 -2.56 -2.27
CA LYS A 29 11.01 -3.37 -1.05
C LYS A 29 9.71 -4.02 -0.55
N LEU A 30 8.55 -3.45 -0.86
CA LEU A 30 7.23 -3.98 -0.49
C LEU A 30 6.76 -5.12 -1.40
N PHE A 31 7.36 -5.26 -2.59
CA PHE A 31 6.97 -6.28 -3.56
C PHE A 31 7.47 -7.69 -3.20
N HIS A 32 6.74 -8.69 -3.68
CA HIS A 32 7.14 -10.08 -3.57
C HIS A 32 8.40 -10.36 -4.42
N SER A 33 9.18 -11.38 -4.07
CA SER A 33 10.45 -11.71 -4.74
C SER A 33 10.35 -11.83 -6.26
N ARG A 34 9.23 -12.33 -6.80
CA ARG A 34 9.02 -12.42 -8.26
C ARG A 34 8.92 -11.07 -8.99
N ALA A 35 8.39 -10.01 -8.37
CA ALA A 35 8.24 -8.71 -9.02
C ALA A 35 9.51 -7.85 -8.89
N ARG A 36 10.46 -8.29 -8.06
CA ARG A 36 11.79 -7.67 -7.89
C ARG A 36 12.87 -8.31 -8.78
N ARG A 37 12.56 -9.44 -9.42
CA ARG A 37 13.46 -10.18 -10.31
C ARG A 37 13.15 -9.80 -11.75
#